data_AF-A0A4W5L1S4-F1
#
_entry.id   AF-A0A4W5L1S4-F1
#
_cell.length_a   1.000
_cell.length_b   1.000
_cell.length_c   1.000
_cell.angle_alpha   90.00
_cell.angle_beta   90.00
_cell.angle_gamma   90.00
#
_symmetry.space_group_name_H-M   'P 1'
#
loop_
_entity.id
_entity.type
_entity.pdbx_description
1 polymer ?
#
loop_
_entity_poly.entity_id
_entity_poly.type
_entity_poly.pdbx_seq_one_letter_code
_entity_poly.pdbx_strand_id
1 'polypeptide(L)'
;MVVEAKEWRSVPTQHTCSRMSERRTRYIHADQSLNSTITSTGCTEKAEQHVSYVEHVVVKLLIVHPRRGDLEISLLSPSGTRSQLLAKR
;
A
#
# COMPACT_ATOMS: atom_id res chain seq x y z
N MET A 1 18.85 -15.30 13.61
CA MET A 1 18.79 -15.65 12.17
C MET A 1 19.10 -17.12 11.89
N VAL A 2 20.13 -17.73 12.49
CA VAL A 2 20.48 -19.15 12.23
C VAL A 2 19.58 -20.15 12.97
N VAL A 3 19.13 -19.84 14.20
CA VAL A 3 18.28 -20.75 14.99
C VAL A 3 16.90 -20.91 14.35
N GLU A 4 16.21 -19.79 14.08
CA GLU A 4 14.90 -19.79 13.42
C GLU A 4 14.93 -20.41 12.01
N ALA A 5 16.05 -20.29 11.28
CA ALA A 5 16.19 -20.85 9.95
C ALA A 5 16.21 -22.40 9.94
N LYS A 6 16.58 -23.05 11.05
CA LYS A 6 16.61 -24.53 11.13
C LYS A 6 15.21 -25.13 11.08
N GLU A 7 14.24 -24.45 11.70
CA GLU A 7 12.84 -24.87 11.77
C GLU A 7 11.95 -24.13 10.77
N TRP A 8 12.55 -23.29 9.91
CA TRP A 8 11.82 -22.46 8.96
C TRP A 8 11.15 -23.32 7.89
N ARG A 9 9.86 -23.12 7.72
CA ARG A 9 9.08 -23.75 6.65
C ARG A 9 8.92 -22.76 5.50
N SER A 10 9.19 -23.22 4.29
CA SER A 10 8.98 -22.42 3.09
C SER A 10 7.55 -21.91 3.02
N VAL A 11 7.42 -20.62 2.74
CA VAL A 11 6.12 -19.97 2.52
C VAL A 11 5.49 -20.47 1.21
N PRO A 12 4.16 -20.39 1.07
CA PRO A 12 3.48 -20.69 -0.19
C PRO A 12 3.97 -19.81 -1.35
N THR A 13 3.62 -20.20 -2.57
CA THR A 13 3.91 -19.40 -3.77
C THR A 13 3.38 -17.98 -3.62
N GLN A 14 4.19 -17.00 -3.99
CA GLN A 14 3.81 -15.61 -3.95
C GLN A 14 2.71 -15.31 -4.96
N HIS A 15 1.65 -14.65 -4.50
CA HIS A 15 0.61 -14.07 -5.35
C HIS A 15 0.63 -12.54 -5.29
N THR A 16 0.14 -11.89 -6.33
CA THR A 16 -0.01 -10.44 -6.38
C THR A 16 -1.45 -10.05 -6.69
N CYS A 17 -2.06 -9.28 -5.80
CA CYS A 17 -3.38 -8.68 -6.00
C CYS A 17 -3.21 -7.18 -6.31
N SER A 18 -3.68 -6.74 -7.48
CA SER A 18 -3.63 -5.34 -7.88
C SER A 18 -5.03 -4.72 -7.93
N ARG A 19 -5.21 -3.58 -7.26
CA ARG A 19 -6.42 -2.75 -7.37
C ARG A 19 -6.05 -1.35 -7.81
N MET A 20 -6.80 -0.82 -8.76
CA MET A 20 -6.71 0.56 -9.19
C MET A 20 -7.89 1.35 -8.62
N SER A 21 -7.62 2.49 -8.01
CA SER A 21 -8.65 3.46 -7.67
C SER A 21 -9.17 4.14 -8.93
N GLU A 22 -10.39 4.68 -8.85
CA GLU A 22 -11.00 5.46 -9.93
C GLU A 22 -10.08 6.65 -10.30
N ARG A 23 -9.83 6.85 -11.59
CA ARG A 23 -8.94 7.90 -12.11
C ARG A 23 -9.62 9.27 -12.08
N ARG A 24 -9.99 9.73 -10.89
CA ARG A 24 -10.47 11.11 -10.69
C ARG A 24 -9.30 11.98 -10.25
N THR A 25 -9.05 13.04 -11.01
CA THR A 25 -8.12 14.09 -10.60
C THR A 25 -8.65 14.75 -9.34
N ARG A 26 -7.82 14.80 -8.30
CA ARG A 26 -8.13 15.48 -7.04
C ARG A 26 -7.05 16.51 -6.77
N TYR A 27 -7.47 17.66 -6.26
CA TYR A 27 -6.55 18.75 -5.91
C TYR A 27 -6.15 18.62 -4.44
N ILE A 28 -4.89 18.93 -4.16
CA ILE A 28 -4.35 19.06 -2.81
C ILE A 28 -4.15 20.56 -2.59
N HIS A 29 -4.98 21.17 -1.75
CA HIS A 29 -4.85 22.58 -1.40
C HIS A 29 -3.86 22.75 -0.25
N ALA A 30 -3.33 23.98 -0.11
CA ALA A 30 -2.49 24.32 1.03
C ALA A 30 -3.21 24.00 2.36
N ASP A 31 -2.46 23.43 3.29
CA ASP A 31 -2.93 23.04 4.63
C ASP A 31 -4.09 22.03 4.67
N GLN A 32 -4.42 21.41 3.53
CA GLN A 32 -5.44 20.36 3.45
C GLN A 32 -4.83 18.98 3.22
N SER A 33 -5.41 17.98 3.88
CA SER A 33 -5.10 16.57 3.64
C SER A 33 -6.07 15.97 2.63
N LEU A 34 -5.56 15.25 1.64
CA LEU A 34 -6.37 14.45 0.74
C LEU A 34 -6.37 12.97 1.17
N ASN A 35 -7.54 12.44 1.52
CA ASN A 35 -7.70 11.03 1.86
C ASN A 35 -8.30 10.24 0.68
N SER A 36 -7.71 9.09 0.38
CA SER A 36 -8.23 8.14 -0.61
C SER A 36 -8.27 6.75 0.00
N THR A 37 -9.47 6.15 0.02
CA THR A 37 -9.70 4.83 0.57
C THR A 37 -9.91 3.83 -0.56
N ILE A 38 -9.24 2.68 -0.48
CA ILE A 38 -9.41 1.57 -1.41
C ILE A 38 -9.84 0.36 -0.61
N THR A 39 -11.01 -0.18 -0.93
CA THR A 39 -11.47 -1.45 -0.38
C THR A 39 -10.96 -2.58 -1.27
N SER A 40 -10.31 -3.56 -0.67
CA SER A 40 -9.79 -4.75 -1.35
C SER A 40 -10.21 -6.00 -0.59
N THR A 41 -10.68 -7.01 -1.32
CA THR A 41 -10.96 -8.36 -0.79
C THR A 41 -9.72 -9.25 -0.81
N GLY A 42 -8.55 -8.75 -1.24
CA GLY A 42 -7.37 -9.60 -1.47
C GLY A 42 -7.54 -10.51 -2.69
N CYS A 43 -8.33 -10.08 -3.69
CA CYS A 43 -8.58 -10.79 -4.94
C CYS A 43 -9.13 -12.22 -4.75
N THR A 44 -9.97 -12.43 -3.74
CA THR A 44 -10.61 -13.73 -3.43
C THR A 44 -11.39 -14.34 -4.59
N GLU A 45 -11.82 -13.51 -5.54
CA GLU A 45 -12.51 -13.94 -6.76
C GLU A 45 -11.64 -14.74 -7.74
N LYS A 46 -10.31 -14.68 -7.62
CA LYS A 46 -9.35 -15.33 -8.53
C LYS A 46 -8.27 -16.03 -7.71
N ALA A 47 -8.32 -17.36 -7.66
CA ALA A 47 -7.40 -18.18 -6.86
C ALA A 47 -5.91 -17.84 -7.12
N GLU A 48 -5.51 -17.71 -8.38
CA GLU A 48 -4.14 -17.39 -8.81
C GLU A 48 -3.64 -15.99 -8.40
N GLN A 49 -4.55 -15.11 -7.95
CA GLN A 49 -4.23 -13.74 -7.51
C GLN A 49 -4.58 -13.53 -6.04
N HIS A 50 -5.15 -14.54 -5.39
CA HIS A 50 -5.63 -14.41 -4.03
C HIS A 50 -4.45 -14.29 -3.06
N VAL A 51 -4.42 -13.16 -2.33
CA VAL A 51 -3.42 -12.90 -1.30
C VAL A 51 -4.07 -13.13 0.06
N SER A 52 -3.72 -14.25 0.70
CA SER A 52 -4.21 -14.58 2.05
C SER A 52 -3.37 -13.91 3.15
N TYR A 53 -2.08 -13.69 2.89
CA TYR A 53 -1.13 -13.06 3.82
C TYR A 53 -0.31 -11.99 3.10
N VAL A 54 -0.26 -10.79 3.67
CA VAL A 54 0.43 -9.65 3.04
C VAL A 54 1.90 -9.64 3.46
N GLU A 55 2.79 -9.63 2.47
CA GLU A 55 4.23 -9.41 2.67
C GLU A 55 4.60 -7.96 2.33
N HIS A 56 4.34 -7.56 1.08
CA HIS A 56 4.68 -6.24 0.55
C HIS A 56 3.44 -5.52 0.05
N VAL A 57 3.37 -4.21 0.30
CA VAL A 57 2.33 -3.33 -0.24
C VAL A 57 2.98 -2.19 -1.01
N VAL A 58 2.57 -2.03 -2.27
CA VAL A 58 3.08 -0.97 -3.15
C VAL A 58 1.95 -0.03 -3.53
N VAL A 59 2.08 1.25 -3.17
CA VAL A 59 1.14 2.29 -3.57
C VAL A 59 1.72 3.06 -4.76
N LYS A 60 1.07 2.92 -5.92
CA LYS A 60 1.47 3.64 -7.14
C LYS A 60 0.65 4.92 -7.25
N LEU A 61 1.32 6.07 -7.19
CA LEU A 61 0.70 7.40 -7.22
C LEU A 61 1.33 8.26 -8.32
N LEU A 62 0.50 9.08 -8.95
CA LEU A 62 0.91 10.15 -9.84
C LEU A 62 0.45 11.47 -9.22
N ILE A 63 1.38 12.31 -8.77
CA ILE A 63 1.10 13.60 -8.14
C ILE A 63 1.97 14.66 -8.79
N VAL A 64 1.35 15.76 -9.20
CA VAL A 64 2.04 16.97 -9.68
C VAL A 64 1.92 18.02 -8.58
N HIS A 65 3.05 18.48 -8.07
CA HIS A 65 3.09 19.48 -6.99
C HIS A 65 4.30 20.42 -7.18
N PRO A 66 4.14 21.74 -7.01
CA PRO A 66 5.22 22.72 -7.25
C PRO A 66 6.42 22.54 -6.31
N ARG A 67 6.18 22.10 -5.07
CA ARG A 67 7.24 21.80 -4.07
C ARG A 67 7.04 20.40 -3.51
N ARG A 68 7.68 19.40 -4.10
CA ARG A 68 7.49 17.99 -3.71
C ARG A 68 7.88 17.71 -2.24
N GLY A 69 8.84 18.45 -1.68
CA GLY A 69 9.27 18.31 -0.27
C GLY A 69 8.18 18.64 0.76
N ASP A 70 7.18 19.45 0.37
CA ASP A 70 6.05 19.82 1.24
C ASP A 70 5.05 18.66 1.42
N LEU A 71 5.12 17.64 0.56
CA LEU A 71 4.18 16.51 0.58
C LEU A 71 4.55 15.51 1.67
N GLU A 72 3.50 15.02 2.35
CA GLU A 72 3.57 13.89 3.26
C GLU A 72 2.55 12.85 2.83
N ILE A 73 2.96 11.58 2.76
CA ILE A 73 2.10 10.47 2.32
C ILE A 73 2.16 9.38 3.37
N SER A 74 1.01 9.04 3.94
CA SER A 74 0.84 7.92 4.86
C SER A 74 -0.20 6.93 4.34
N LEU A 75 0.07 5.64 4.51
CA LEU A 75 -0.86 4.55 4.27
C LEU A 75 -1.38 4.03 5.61
N LEU A 76 -2.69 3.78 5.70
CA LEU A 76 -3.32 3.14 6.86
C LEU A 76 -3.85 1.76 6.45
N SER A 77 -3.42 0.71 7.13
CA SER A 77 -3.94 -0.65 6.94
C SER A 77 -5.30 -0.82 7.62
N PRO A 78 -6.12 -1.82 7.24
CA PRO A 78 -7.38 -2.14 7.93
C PRO A 78 -7.20 -2.45 9.42
N SER A 79 -6.04 -2.98 9.81
CA SER A 79 -5.68 -3.27 11.20
C SER A 79 -5.16 -2.04 11.97
N GLY A 80 -5.16 -0.86 11.34
CA GLY A 80 -4.74 0.39 11.97
C GLY A 80 -3.24 0.69 11.89
N THR A 81 -2.44 -0.15 11.22
CA THR A 81 -1.01 0.10 11.03
C THR A 81 -0.81 1.30 10.12
N ARG A 82 -0.09 2.32 10.60
CA ARG A 82 0.26 3.51 9.81
C ARG A 82 1.69 3.38 9.28
N SER A 83 1.83 3.44 7.96
CA SER A 83 3.13 3.42 7.27
C SER A 83 3.37 4.76 6.58
N GLN A 84 4.47 5.41 6.89
CA GLN A 84 4.88 6.65 6.23
C GLN A 84 5.64 6.31 4.94
N LEU A 85 5.04 6.63 3.79
CA LEU A 85 5.61 6.34 2.47
C LEU A 85 6.51 7.47 1.98
N LEU A 86 6.14 8.71 2.33
CA LEU A 86 6.92 9.91 2.05
C LEU A 86 6.82 10.85 3.25
N ALA A 87 7.96 11.16 3.85
CA ALA A 87 8.08 12.22 4.83
C ALA A 87 8.37 13.56 4.15
N LYS A 88 7.99 14.66 4.80
CA LYS A 88 8.40 16.01 4.37
C LYS A 88 9.92 16.12 4.38
N ARG A 89 10.48 16.88 3.44
CA ARG A 89 11.93 17.06 3.27
C ARG A 89 12.26 18.50 2.93
#